data_AF-A0A512DEL2-F1
#
_entry.id   AF-A0A512DEL2-F1
#
_cell.length_a   1.000
_cell.length_b   1.000
_cell.length_c   1.000
_cell.angle_alpha   90.00
_cell.angle_beta   90.00
_cell.angle_gamma   90.00
#
_symmetry.space_group_name_H-M   'P 1'
#
loop_
_entity.id
_entity.type
_entity.pdbx_description
1 polymer ?
#
loop_
_entity_poly.entity_id
_entity_poly.type
_entity_poly.pdbx_seq_one_letter_code
_entity_poly.pdbx_strand_id
1 'polypeptide(L)'
;MTAGPQDPAVARADDAVPHDAVRHDAVPHDAVPHDAVPHDAVRDPTVPDDAVPADAVPADATVVTGEAAAAPPGLVWNRMHPVTPAVKGWKVLVVLVFIAVQQAGDDLLRAREALAGRGWLVVLGVVVAGALLGFGYAALAWRMTRYAVDDDAVYLHSGVLFRQQRKARLDRLQAVDVVQPMLARLLGLAELKLEVAGGPGSAVSLAFLREEQSETLRAELLARAAGLQREEGRAAEPSPEQPVIEVPPGRLVAAMLRSGSMLAFLAGVVVVVVVVVVTREPGAVLFLAPAFLGIVGVLWTQFSRDFNFHAAISADGIRLRHGLLESRSQTVPPGRVQALRVSQGPLWRRRGWWRVDINVAGYGGAQDAAAENVLLPVGDRDAALTAVWLVLPDLGVADPRGVLTAAMEGTGTDGGFTTSARGARWLDPWAWRRTGYRVTDRALLLRTGRWVRRLVVVPHERTQSLGLEQGPLQRRLGLATFVVHTTPGPVSPRVSHLSGAVAGRLMDEQTTRARHARAGAGPELWLRPTTPTAASSSGATSLGGPGGPGGPGGSSGAAGSTTTDPGAAL
;
A
#
# COMPACT_ATOMS: atom_id res chain seq x y z
N MET A 1 69.33 -15.09 -18.17
CA MET A 1 70.14 -15.99 -17.34
C MET A 1 69.25 -16.48 -16.21
N THR A 2 68.45 -17.52 -16.48
CA THR A 2 67.57 -18.14 -15.48
C THR A 2 67.29 -19.56 -15.97
N ALA A 3 67.60 -20.51 -15.09
CA ALA A 3 67.62 -21.94 -15.32
C ALA A 3 66.21 -22.57 -15.12
N GLY A 4 65.95 -23.70 -15.79
CA GLY A 4 64.99 -24.70 -15.30
C GLY A 4 65.63 -25.61 -14.23
N PRO A 5 65.08 -26.82 -13.91
CA PRO A 5 63.89 -27.46 -14.49
C PRO A 5 63.03 -28.38 -13.52
N GLN A 6 61.99 -29.04 -14.09
CA GLN A 6 61.23 -30.29 -13.72
C GLN A 6 60.26 -30.31 -12.50
N ASP A 7 58.92 -30.34 -12.67
CA ASP A 7 57.88 -31.40 -12.97
C ASP A 7 57.36 -32.14 -11.70
N PRO A 8 56.12 -32.73 -11.58
CA PRO A 8 55.11 -33.09 -12.60
C PRO A 8 53.60 -32.91 -12.25
N ALA A 9 52.76 -33.34 -13.19
CA ALA A 9 51.29 -33.29 -13.28
C ALA A 9 50.48 -34.31 -12.44
N VAL A 10 49.20 -33.98 -12.15
CA VAL A 10 48.08 -34.94 -12.05
C VAL A 10 46.80 -34.31 -12.64
N ALA A 11 46.13 -35.05 -13.52
CA ALA A 11 44.95 -34.68 -14.31
C ALA A 11 43.61 -35.10 -13.67
N ARG A 12 42.52 -34.40 -14.01
CA ARG A 12 41.11 -34.87 -14.10
C ARG A 12 40.42 -34.01 -15.20
N ALA A 13 40.09 -34.51 -16.39
CA ALA A 13 39.06 -35.50 -16.78
C ALA A 13 37.63 -34.94 -16.72
N ASP A 14 37.35 -34.01 -17.63
CA ASP A 14 36.01 -33.78 -18.22
C ASP A 14 35.77 -34.84 -19.32
N ASP A 15 34.49 -35.03 -19.69
CA ASP A 15 33.93 -35.89 -20.75
C ASP A 15 33.61 -37.35 -20.39
N ALA A 16 32.34 -37.60 -20.02
CA ALA A 16 31.53 -38.72 -20.53
C ALA A 16 30.11 -38.78 -19.91
N VAL A 17 29.13 -38.05 -20.46
CA VAL A 17 27.72 -38.54 -20.53
C VAL A 17 27.04 -37.95 -21.77
N PRO A 18 26.41 -38.76 -22.66
CA PRO A 18 25.70 -38.24 -23.82
C PRO A 18 24.32 -37.66 -23.46
N HIS A 19 24.02 -36.47 -23.98
CA HIS A 19 22.70 -35.83 -23.97
C HIS A 19 21.78 -36.51 -25.01
N ASP A 20 21.22 -37.71 -24.75
CA ASP A 20 20.03 -38.20 -25.49
C ASP A 20 19.42 -39.51 -24.94
N ALA A 21 19.01 -39.54 -23.66
CA ALA A 21 18.42 -40.75 -23.06
C ALA A 21 17.12 -40.55 -22.25
N VAL A 22 16.37 -39.47 -22.45
CA VAL A 22 15.03 -39.34 -21.85
C VAL A 22 14.02 -38.88 -22.90
N ARG A 23 13.14 -39.81 -23.31
CA ARG A 23 11.95 -39.49 -24.11
C ARG A 23 10.98 -38.69 -23.23
N HIS A 24 10.57 -37.49 -23.67
CA HIS A 24 9.70 -36.60 -22.90
C HIS A 24 8.19 -36.95 -22.94
N ASP A 25 7.78 -38.05 -23.57
CA ASP A 25 6.36 -38.36 -23.84
C ASP A 25 5.87 -39.70 -23.23
N ALA A 26 5.95 -39.87 -21.90
CA ALA A 26 5.45 -41.10 -21.27
C ALA A 26 4.75 -40.94 -19.90
N VAL A 27 4.12 -39.79 -19.61
CA VAL A 27 3.22 -39.68 -18.44
C VAL A 27 1.91 -38.99 -18.84
N PRO A 28 0.76 -39.68 -18.82
CA PRO A 28 -0.54 -39.05 -19.02
C PRO A 28 -0.86 -38.14 -17.83
N HIS A 29 -1.25 -36.89 -18.09
CA HIS A 29 -1.48 -35.86 -17.06
C HIS A 29 -2.79 -35.98 -16.25
N ASP A 30 -3.46 -37.14 -16.23
CA ASP A 30 -4.83 -37.27 -15.68
C ASP A 30 -5.07 -38.49 -14.76
N ALA A 31 -4.07 -38.95 -14.01
CA ALA A 31 -4.19 -40.15 -13.18
C ALA A 31 -4.22 -39.95 -11.65
N VAL A 32 -4.47 -38.75 -11.12
CA VAL A 32 -4.62 -38.58 -9.66
C VAL A 32 -5.91 -37.80 -9.33
N PRO A 33 -6.97 -38.48 -8.86
CA PRO A 33 -8.14 -37.83 -8.28
C PRO A 33 -7.74 -37.07 -7.01
N HIS A 34 -8.33 -35.89 -6.79
CA HIS A 34 -8.03 -34.99 -5.67
C HIS A 34 -8.33 -35.56 -4.27
N ASP A 35 -8.89 -36.77 -4.15
CA ASP A 35 -9.28 -37.42 -2.89
C ASP A 35 -8.49 -38.71 -2.57
N ALA A 36 -7.36 -38.96 -3.21
CA ALA A 36 -6.62 -40.22 -3.05
C ALA A 36 -5.60 -40.26 -1.88
N VAL A 37 -5.50 -39.22 -1.05
CA VAL A 37 -4.61 -39.24 0.12
C VAL A 37 -5.44 -39.21 1.40
N PRO A 38 -5.57 -40.34 2.12
CA PRO A 38 -6.15 -40.33 3.46
C PRO A 38 -5.32 -39.39 4.34
N HIS A 39 -5.98 -38.51 5.11
CA HIS A 39 -5.30 -37.58 6.03
C HIS A 39 -4.43 -38.28 7.10
N ASP A 40 -4.52 -39.60 7.23
CA ASP A 40 -3.73 -40.44 8.14
C ASP A 40 -2.47 -41.07 7.49
N ALA A 41 -2.14 -40.73 6.24
CA ALA A 41 -0.98 -41.30 5.54
C ALA A 41 0.36 -40.58 5.82
N VAL A 42 0.36 -39.46 6.54
CA VAL A 42 1.60 -38.85 7.06
C VAL A 42 1.90 -39.48 8.41
N ARG A 43 2.66 -40.57 8.41
CA ARG A 43 3.37 -40.99 9.62
C ARG A 43 4.44 -39.94 9.94
N ASP A 44 4.68 -39.75 11.24
CA ASP A 44 5.70 -38.93 11.90
C ASP A 44 6.95 -38.59 11.07
N PRO A 45 7.59 -37.42 11.32
CA PRO A 45 8.79 -37.03 10.59
C PRO A 45 9.84 -38.15 10.63
N THR A 46 10.28 -38.56 9.44
CA THR A 46 11.27 -39.64 9.20
C THR A 46 12.70 -39.23 9.54
N VAL A 47 12.88 -38.22 10.39
CA VAL A 47 14.18 -37.86 10.95
C VAL A 47 14.21 -38.40 12.37
N PRO A 48 15.01 -39.44 12.66
CA PRO A 48 15.25 -39.87 14.03
C PRO A 48 15.75 -38.67 14.85
N ASP A 49 15.22 -38.46 16.06
CA ASP A 49 15.68 -37.39 16.96
C ASP A 49 17.19 -37.47 17.26
N ASP A 50 17.82 -38.62 17.00
CA ASP A 50 19.25 -38.88 17.18
C ASP A 50 20.10 -38.71 15.90
N ALA A 51 19.53 -38.19 14.80
CA ALA A 51 20.26 -38.03 13.53
C ALA A 51 21.35 -36.94 13.56
N VAL A 52 21.36 -36.11 14.60
CA VAL A 52 22.43 -35.14 14.86
C VAL A 52 23.25 -35.66 16.05
N PRO A 53 24.51 -36.10 15.84
CA PRO A 53 25.40 -36.46 16.94
C PRO A 53 25.52 -35.27 17.91
N ALA A 54 25.40 -35.52 19.21
CA ALA A 54 25.50 -34.47 20.24
C ALA A 54 26.81 -33.65 20.15
N ASP A 55 27.85 -34.23 19.54
CA ASP A 55 29.17 -33.62 19.34
C ASP A 55 29.29 -32.78 18.05
N ALA A 56 28.26 -32.73 17.21
CA ALA A 56 28.25 -31.93 15.97
C ALA A 56 28.01 -30.44 16.22
N VAL A 57 27.58 -30.07 17.43
CA VAL A 57 27.47 -28.69 17.89
C VAL A 57 28.78 -28.35 18.61
N PRO A 58 29.64 -27.48 18.08
CA PRO A 58 30.86 -27.09 18.78
C PRO A 58 30.49 -26.55 20.18
N ALA A 59 31.28 -26.89 21.21
CA ALA A 59 31.03 -26.46 22.59
C ALA A 59 30.98 -24.92 22.75
N ASP A 60 31.48 -24.18 21.76
CA ASP A 60 31.46 -22.73 21.67
C ASP A 60 30.26 -22.19 20.86
N ALA A 61 29.33 -23.04 20.43
CA ALA A 61 28.06 -22.61 19.88
C ALA A 61 27.22 -21.99 21.01
N THR A 62 27.49 -20.72 21.28
CA THR A 62 26.58 -19.89 22.05
C THR A 62 25.25 -19.91 21.30
N VAL A 63 24.30 -20.68 21.82
CA VAL A 63 22.90 -20.43 21.55
C VAL A 63 22.66 -19.01 22.02
N VAL A 64 22.67 -18.06 21.09
CA VAL A 64 22.17 -16.72 21.36
C VAL A 64 20.65 -16.90 21.48
N THR A 65 20.19 -17.45 22.61
CA THR A 65 18.87 -17.11 23.13
C THR A 65 18.88 -15.60 23.12
N GLY A 66 18.07 -15.00 22.24
CA GLY A 66 18.03 -13.57 22.06
C GLY A 66 17.73 -12.90 23.38
N GLU A 67 18.79 -12.56 24.13
CA GLU A 67 18.78 -11.62 25.21
C GLU A 67 18.04 -10.41 24.65
N ALA A 68 16.88 -10.09 25.20
CA ALA A 68 16.06 -8.98 24.73
C ALA A 68 16.96 -7.76 24.71
N ALA A 69 17.46 -7.39 23.52
CA ALA A 69 18.57 -6.46 23.39
C ALA A 69 18.24 -5.20 24.20
N ALA A 70 18.91 -5.09 25.35
CA ALA A 70 18.68 -3.98 26.25
C ALA A 70 18.96 -2.70 25.45
N ALA A 71 18.07 -1.72 25.58
CA ALA A 71 18.25 -0.46 24.87
C ALA A 71 19.64 0.11 25.25
N PRO A 72 20.41 0.63 24.27
CA PRO A 72 21.76 1.12 24.54
C PRO A 72 21.80 2.11 25.73
N PRO A 73 22.87 2.12 26.53
CA PRO A 73 22.99 3.10 27.60
C PRO A 73 23.12 4.52 27.00
N GLY A 74 22.24 5.45 27.39
CA GLY A 74 22.25 6.84 26.93
C GLY A 74 20.94 7.35 26.30
N LEU A 75 19.94 6.50 26.06
CA LEU A 75 18.66 6.94 25.49
C LEU A 75 17.87 7.90 26.41
N VAL A 76 17.41 9.01 25.83
CA VAL A 76 16.49 9.94 26.48
C VAL A 76 15.05 9.42 26.35
N TRP A 77 14.50 8.93 27.47
CA TRP A 77 13.14 8.41 27.53
C TRP A 77 12.10 9.51 27.70
N ASN A 78 11.26 9.66 26.69
CA ASN A 78 10.16 10.60 26.67
C ASN A 78 8.83 9.92 27.02
N ARG A 79 7.93 10.69 27.62
CA ARG A 79 6.56 10.27 27.92
C ARG A 79 5.59 10.85 26.90
N MET A 80 4.49 10.14 26.69
CA MET A 80 3.36 10.62 25.88
C MET A 80 2.60 11.75 26.59
N HIS A 81 1.80 12.51 25.85
CA HIS A 81 1.03 13.62 26.42
C HIS A 81 0.06 13.14 27.52
N PRO A 82 -0.10 13.87 28.65
CA PRO A 82 -0.92 13.45 29.80
C PRO A 82 -2.39 13.24 29.50
N VAL A 83 -2.90 13.74 28.38
CA VAL A 83 -4.31 13.59 27.97
C VAL A 83 -4.57 12.26 27.24
N THR A 84 -3.53 11.49 26.93
CA THR A 84 -3.62 10.16 26.29
C THR A 84 -4.65 9.21 26.95
N PRO A 85 -4.72 9.08 28.29
CA PRO A 85 -5.73 8.23 28.95
C PRO A 85 -7.16 8.65 28.64
N ALA A 86 -7.44 9.95 28.57
CA ALA A 86 -8.78 10.44 28.27
C ALA A 86 -9.18 10.14 26.83
N VAL A 87 -8.25 10.32 25.89
CA VAL A 87 -8.50 10.04 24.46
C VAL A 87 -8.68 8.53 24.20
N LYS A 88 -7.91 7.65 24.85
CA LYS A 88 -8.06 6.19 24.69
C LYS A 88 -9.20 5.60 25.52
N GLY A 89 -9.43 6.13 26.73
CA GLY A 89 -10.36 5.58 27.73
C GLY A 89 -11.83 5.65 27.32
N TRP A 90 -12.22 6.62 26.48
CA TRP A 90 -13.61 6.74 26.01
C TRP A 90 -14.11 5.48 25.26
N LYS A 91 -13.20 4.72 24.62
CA LYS A 91 -13.57 3.47 23.93
C LYS A 91 -14.17 2.45 24.91
N VAL A 92 -13.72 2.46 26.17
CA VAL A 92 -14.30 1.60 27.22
C VAL A 92 -15.75 1.98 27.48
N LEU A 93 -16.08 3.28 27.51
CA LEU A 93 -17.46 3.74 27.66
C LEU A 93 -18.33 3.24 26.50
N VAL A 94 -17.84 3.33 25.26
CA VAL A 94 -18.57 2.83 24.08
C VAL A 94 -18.82 1.32 24.18
N VAL A 95 -17.83 0.54 24.59
CA VAL A 95 -17.98 -0.92 24.77
C VAL A 95 -18.99 -1.22 25.87
N LEU A 96 -18.92 -0.52 27.01
CA LEU A 96 -19.88 -0.71 28.11
C LEU A 96 -21.31 -0.35 27.69
N VAL A 97 -21.49 0.75 26.95
CA VAL A 97 -22.78 1.14 26.39
C VAL A 97 -23.28 0.11 25.38
N PHE A 98 -22.41 -0.38 24.50
CA PHE A 98 -22.77 -1.42 23.53
C PHE A 98 -23.20 -2.72 24.22
N ILE A 99 -22.47 -3.17 25.23
CA ILE A 99 -22.83 -4.35 26.03
C ILE A 99 -24.18 -4.13 26.72
N ALA A 100 -24.38 -2.97 27.34
CA ALA A 100 -25.65 -2.64 27.98
C ALA A 100 -26.83 -2.64 26.98
N VAL A 101 -26.62 -2.13 25.77
CA VAL A 101 -27.62 -2.14 24.70
C VAL A 101 -27.91 -3.56 24.20
N GLN A 102 -26.88 -4.36 23.96
CA GLN A 102 -27.05 -5.76 23.53
C GLN A 102 -27.79 -6.58 24.57
N GLN A 103 -27.40 -6.45 25.84
CA GLN A 103 -28.03 -7.15 26.94
C GLN A 103 -29.48 -6.71 27.19
N ALA A 104 -29.81 -5.47 26.83
CA ALA A 104 -31.19 -4.97 26.83
C ALA A 104 -32.01 -5.45 25.63
N GLY A 105 -31.36 -5.74 24.49
CA GLY A 105 -32.00 -6.23 23.27
C GLY A 105 -32.47 -7.69 23.39
N ASP A 106 -31.74 -8.51 24.15
CA ASP A 106 -32.07 -9.93 24.34
C ASP A 106 -33.34 -10.14 25.22
N ASP A 107 -33.75 -9.15 26.01
CA ASP A 107 -34.99 -9.17 26.81
C ASP A 107 -35.63 -7.78 26.93
N LEU A 108 -36.40 -7.39 25.92
CA LEU A 108 -37.11 -6.11 25.89
C LEU A 108 -38.03 -5.87 27.12
N LEU A 109 -38.60 -6.94 27.68
CA LEU A 109 -39.43 -6.89 28.89
C LEU A 109 -38.58 -6.64 30.16
N ARG A 110 -37.42 -7.30 30.30
CA ARG A 110 -36.49 -7.07 31.42
C ARG A 110 -35.86 -5.68 31.34
N ALA A 111 -35.55 -5.21 30.13
CA ALA A 111 -35.05 -3.85 29.91
C ALA A 111 -36.08 -2.81 30.38
N ARG A 112 -37.36 -2.96 29.99
CA ARG A 112 -38.45 -2.08 30.42
C ARG A 112 -38.64 -2.08 31.94
N GLU A 113 -38.60 -3.24 32.59
CA GLU A 113 -38.74 -3.35 34.06
C GLU A 113 -37.52 -2.78 34.81
N ALA A 114 -36.31 -3.02 34.31
CA ALA A 114 -35.08 -2.46 34.87
C ALA A 114 -35.04 -0.93 34.75
N LEU A 115 -35.53 -0.38 33.64
CA LEU A 115 -35.64 1.07 33.40
C LEU A 115 -36.81 1.72 34.16
N ALA A 116 -37.88 0.99 34.46
CA ALA A 116 -39.05 1.49 35.19
C ALA A 116 -38.88 1.52 36.73
N GLY A 117 -38.01 0.66 37.29
CA GLY A 117 -37.72 0.57 38.73
C GLY A 117 -36.39 1.24 39.14
N ARG A 118 -35.79 0.84 40.28
CA ARG A 118 -34.42 1.27 40.67
C ARG A 118 -33.31 0.55 39.88
N GLY A 119 -33.64 -0.32 38.93
CA GLY A 119 -32.68 -1.10 38.14
C GLY A 119 -31.76 -0.23 37.28
N TRP A 120 -32.23 0.93 36.80
CA TRP A 120 -31.39 1.88 36.06
C TRP A 120 -30.23 2.43 36.91
N LEU A 121 -30.36 2.51 38.24
CA LEU A 121 -29.26 2.89 39.14
C LEU A 121 -28.18 1.82 39.20
N VAL A 122 -28.57 0.54 39.12
CA VAL A 122 -27.61 -0.58 39.05
C VAL A 122 -26.89 -0.55 37.71
N VAL A 123 -27.62 -0.36 36.60
CA VAL A 123 -27.03 -0.22 35.26
C VAL A 123 -26.08 0.98 35.22
N LEU A 124 -26.51 2.14 35.72
CA LEU A 124 -25.68 3.34 35.81
C LEU A 124 -24.46 3.11 36.70
N GLY A 125 -24.63 2.46 37.84
CA GLY A 125 -23.54 2.11 38.77
C GLY A 125 -22.49 1.20 38.12
N VAL A 126 -22.93 0.18 37.38
CA VAL A 126 -22.03 -0.70 36.62
C VAL A 126 -21.31 0.06 35.50
N VAL A 127 -22.01 0.92 34.76
CA VAL A 127 -21.41 1.74 33.70
C VAL A 127 -20.38 2.72 34.28
N VAL A 128 -20.70 3.40 35.37
CA VAL A 128 -19.80 4.34 36.05
C VAL A 128 -18.60 3.60 36.64
N ALA A 129 -18.81 2.48 37.34
CA ALA A 129 -17.72 1.68 37.90
C ALA A 129 -16.81 1.14 36.79
N GLY A 130 -17.38 0.63 35.70
CA GLY A 130 -16.65 0.18 34.53
C GLY A 130 -15.86 1.32 33.86
N ALA A 131 -16.45 2.51 33.75
CA ALA A 131 -15.78 3.69 33.21
C ALA A 131 -14.61 4.14 34.10
N LEU A 132 -14.79 4.16 35.43
CA LEU A 132 -13.73 4.50 36.39
C LEU A 132 -12.58 3.49 36.35
N LEU A 133 -12.89 2.19 36.33
CA LEU A 133 -11.89 1.13 36.20
C LEU A 133 -11.16 1.23 34.86
N GLY A 134 -11.88 1.44 33.76
CA GLY A 134 -11.31 1.63 32.43
C GLY A 134 -10.38 2.84 32.34
N PHE A 135 -10.81 3.98 32.88
CA PHE A 135 -10.01 5.20 32.93
C PHE A 135 -8.80 5.05 33.84
N GLY A 136 -8.95 4.42 35.01
CA GLY A 136 -7.86 4.10 35.92
C GLY A 136 -6.80 3.20 35.27
N TYR A 137 -7.23 2.15 34.57
CA TYR A 137 -6.34 1.30 33.78
C TYR A 137 -5.64 2.09 32.66
N ALA A 138 -6.37 2.93 31.92
CA ALA A 138 -5.79 3.76 30.86
C ALA A 138 -4.74 4.76 31.39
N ALA A 139 -4.98 5.35 32.56
CA ALA A 139 -4.04 6.25 33.24
C ALA A 139 -2.78 5.52 33.70
N LEU A 140 -2.94 4.31 34.26
CA LEU A 140 -1.81 3.48 34.66
C LEU A 140 -0.99 3.00 33.45
N ALA A 141 -1.66 2.60 32.37
CA ALA A 141 -1.04 2.23 31.10
C ALA A 141 -0.24 3.38 30.50
N TRP A 142 -0.80 4.59 30.48
CA TRP A 142 -0.09 5.79 30.03
C TRP A 142 1.17 6.06 30.88
N ARG A 143 1.08 5.94 32.21
CA ARG A 143 2.23 6.18 33.11
C ARG A 143 3.39 5.20 32.84
N MET A 144 3.09 3.99 32.40
CA MET A 144 4.08 2.97 32.06
C MET A 144 4.60 3.06 30.62
N THR A 145 3.90 3.75 29.72
CA THR A 145 4.28 3.83 28.31
C THR A 145 5.33 4.92 28.08
N ARG A 146 6.47 4.55 27.50
CA ARG A 146 7.59 5.47 27.22
C ARG A 146 8.19 5.18 25.86
N TYR A 147 8.74 6.19 25.22
CA TYR A 147 9.43 6.04 23.95
C TYR A 147 10.79 6.73 23.99
N ALA A 148 11.71 6.27 23.15
CA ALA A 148 13.00 6.92 22.94
C ALA A 148 13.38 6.81 21.46
N VAL A 149 14.04 7.83 20.94
CA VAL A 149 14.50 7.90 19.56
C VAL A 149 16.02 8.00 19.59
N ASP A 150 16.66 7.16 18.78
CA ASP A 150 18.10 7.05 18.60
C ASP A 150 18.44 7.26 17.12
N ASP A 151 19.72 7.26 16.76
CA ASP A 151 20.16 7.45 15.36
C ASP A 151 19.80 6.27 14.45
N ASP A 152 19.67 5.06 15.02
CA ASP A 152 19.39 3.83 14.28
C ASP A 152 17.97 3.29 14.48
N ALA A 153 17.28 3.65 15.57
CA ALA A 153 15.99 3.04 15.92
C ALA A 153 15.11 3.89 16.84
N VAL A 154 13.80 3.66 16.74
CA VAL A 154 12.78 4.10 17.69
C VAL A 154 12.43 2.94 18.63
N TYR A 155 12.48 3.19 19.93
CA TYR A 155 12.15 2.24 20.98
C TYR A 155 10.83 2.62 21.66
N LEU A 156 9.94 1.64 21.86
CA LEU A 156 8.67 1.82 22.56
C LEU A 156 8.52 0.77 23.66
N HIS A 157 8.35 1.21 24.90
CA HIS A 157 7.92 0.38 26.02
C HIS A 157 6.43 0.58 26.27
N SER A 158 5.71 -0.53 26.40
CA SER A 158 4.26 -0.52 26.63
C SER A 158 3.82 -1.67 27.53
N GLY A 159 2.61 -1.55 28.08
CA GLY A 159 1.99 -2.58 28.93
C GLY A 159 2.12 -2.33 30.43
N VAL A 160 1.16 -2.86 31.19
CA VAL A 160 1.06 -2.72 32.65
C VAL A 160 1.46 -4.03 33.34
N LEU A 161 0.65 -5.09 33.13
CA LEU A 161 0.93 -6.44 33.63
C LEU A 161 1.95 -7.16 32.74
N PHE A 162 1.70 -7.18 31.44
CA PHE A 162 2.59 -7.75 30.43
C PHE A 162 3.37 -6.63 29.77
N ARG A 163 4.66 -6.52 30.07
CA ARG A 163 5.53 -5.49 29.50
C ARG A 163 6.01 -5.93 28.13
N GLN A 164 5.88 -5.06 27.15
CA GLN A 164 6.35 -5.28 25.79
C GLN A 164 7.30 -4.16 25.39
N GLN A 165 8.45 -4.54 24.84
CA GLN A 165 9.40 -3.62 24.21
C GLN A 165 9.37 -3.85 22.71
N ARG A 166 9.19 -2.78 21.94
CA ARG A 166 9.26 -2.79 20.47
C ARG A 166 10.41 -1.92 20.01
N LYS A 167 11.18 -2.41 19.04
CA LYS A 167 12.26 -1.68 18.38
C LYS A 167 11.94 -1.55 16.89
N ALA A 168 11.71 -0.33 16.43
CA ALA A 168 11.52 0.03 15.04
C ALA A 168 12.84 0.60 14.50
N ARG A 169 13.54 -0.15 13.65
CA ARG A 169 14.79 0.34 13.06
C ARG A 169 14.50 1.38 11.98
N LEU A 170 15.29 2.46 11.96
CA LEU A 170 15.12 3.58 11.02
C LEU A 170 15.48 3.21 9.59
N ASP A 171 16.45 2.32 9.37
CA ASP A 171 16.78 1.78 8.04
C ASP A 171 15.64 0.95 7.42
N ARG A 172 14.74 0.42 8.26
CA ARG A 172 13.55 -0.32 7.85
C ARG A 172 12.26 0.50 7.96
N LEU A 173 12.36 1.77 8.36
CA LEU A 173 11.22 2.65 8.45
C LEU A 173 10.73 2.93 7.03
N GLN A 174 9.54 2.45 6.73
CA GLN A 174 8.92 2.67 5.44
C GLN A 174 8.11 3.96 5.52
N ALA A 175 7.21 4.06 6.47
CA ALA A 175 6.22 5.10 6.42
C ALA A 175 5.95 5.71 7.78
N VAL A 176 5.59 6.99 7.74
CA VAL A 176 5.25 7.74 8.94
C VAL A 176 3.97 8.53 8.65
N ASP A 177 2.92 8.12 9.33
CA ASP A 177 1.58 8.70 9.22
C ASP A 177 1.24 9.49 10.48
N VAL A 178 0.65 10.67 10.29
CA VAL A 178 0.11 11.48 11.38
C VAL A 178 -1.40 11.28 11.40
N VAL A 179 -1.92 10.74 12.49
CA VAL A 179 -3.33 10.38 12.67
C VAL A 179 -3.93 11.20 13.79
N GLN A 180 -5.00 11.94 13.50
CA GLN A 180 -5.70 12.81 14.44
C GLN A 180 -7.16 12.36 14.58
N PRO A 181 -7.46 11.45 15.52
CA PRO A 181 -8.83 11.14 15.89
C PRO A 181 -9.56 12.39 16.40
N MET A 182 -10.89 12.43 16.28
CA MET A 182 -11.70 13.64 16.53
C MET A 182 -11.40 14.31 17.87
N LEU A 183 -11.30 13.51 18.93
CA LEU A 183 -10.98 14.00 20.28
C LEU A 183 -9.55 14.54 20.36
N ALA A 184 -8.60 13.89 19.69
CA ALA A 184 -7.22 14.36 19.63
C ALA A 184 -7.11 15.68 18.84
N ARG A 185 -7.82 15.78 17.71
CA ARG A 185 -7.91 16.99 16.89
C ARG A 185 -8.47 18.18 17.68
N LEU A 186 -9.52 17.97 18.47
CA LEU A 186 -10.09 19.02 19.34
C LEU A 186 -9.08 19.51 20.39
N LEU A 187 -8.17 18.63 20.82
CA LEU A 187 -7.16 18.90 21.84
C LEU A 187 -5.78 19.31 21.25
N GLY A 188 -5.65 19.42 19.92
CA GLY A 188 -4.38 19.72 19.24
C GLY A 188 -3.33 18.59 19.33
N LEU A 189 -3.79 17.34 19.43
CA LEU A 189 -2.97 16.14 19.58
C LEU A 189 -3.05 15.23 18.35
N ALA A 190 -1.96 14.53 18.06
CA ALA A 190 -1.86 13.56 16.97
C ALA A 190 -1.10 12.30 17.40
N GLU A 191 -1.50 11.15 16.87
CA GLU A 191 -0.78 9.88 16.98
C GLU A 191 0.12 9.70 15.77
N LEU A 192 1.40 9.36 16.01
CA LEU A 192 2.36 9.08 14.94
C LEU A 192 2.44 7.57 14.74
N LYS A 193 2.01 7.06 13.58
CA LYS A 193 2.11 5.64 13.22
C LYS A 193 3.34 5.43 12.33
N LEU A 194 4.26 4.59 12.79
CA LEU A 194 5.47 4.21 12.07
C LEU A 194 5.28 2.81 11.50
N GLU A 195 5.32 2.70 10.18
CA GLU A 195 5.28 1.43 9.45
C GLU A 195 6.70 0.96 9.14
N VAL A 196 7.02 -0.25 9.57
CA VAL A 196 8.37 -0.83 9.49
C VAL A 196 8.32 -2.14 8.72
N ALA A 197 9.30 -2.37 7.86
CA ALA A 197 9.46 -3.64 7.15
C ALA A 197 9.69 -4.79 8.15
N GLY A 198 8.89 -5.86 8.06
CA GLY A 198 9.04 -7.02 8.95
C GLY A 198 7.82 -7.92 9.11
N GLY A 199 6.69 -7.59 8.48
CA GLY A 199 5.46 -8.38 8.56
C GLY A 199 4.47 -7.83 9.59
N PRO A 200 3.30 -8.49 9.73
CA PRO A 200 2.20 -8.01 10.55
C PRO A 200 2.61 -7.85 12.02
N GLY A 201 2.44 -6.65 12.58
CA GLY A 201 2.79 -6.32 13.97
C GLY A 201 4.10 -5.55 14.17
N SER A 202 4.86 -5.30 13.11
CA SER A 202 6.09 -4.48 13.16
C SER A 202 5.82 -2.97 13.27
N ALA A 203 4.57 -2.56 13.07
CA ALA A 203 4.14 -1.17 13.22
C ALA A 203 4.26 -0.71 14.69
N VAL A 204 4.79 0.50 14.85
CA VAL A 204 4.94 1.17 16.15
C VAL A 204 4.13 2.44 16.12
N SER A 205 3.23 2.64 17.09
CA SER A 205 2.48 3.89 17.22
C SER A 205 2.90 4.67 18.48
N LEU A 206 3.26 5.93 18.27
CA LEU A 206 3.55 6.89 19.33
C LEU A 206 2.27 7.69 19.59
N ALA A 207 1.61 7.39 20.71
CA ALA A 207 0.29 7.97 20.99
C ALA A 207 0.39 9.43 21.43
N PHE A 208 -0.47 10.26 20.81
CA PHE A 208 -0.85 11.63 21.17
C PHE A 208 0.32 12.51 21.61
N LEU A 209 1.07 12.99 20.64
CA LEU A 209 2.00 14.12 20.73
C LEU A 209 1.25 15.40 20.31
N ARG A 210 1.80 16.59 20.55
CA ARG A 210 1.24 17.82 19.93
C ARG A 210 1.38 17.73 18.42
N GLU A 211 0.44 18.30 17.69
CA GLU A 211 0.41 18.26 16.22
C GLU A 211 1.74 18.75 15.60
N GLU A 212 2.21 19.93 16.01
CA GLU A 212 3.47 20.51 15.54
C GLU A 212 4.68 19.61 15.86
N GLN A 213 4.71 19.00 17.05
CA GLN A 213 5.76 18.06 17.43
C GLN A 213 5.73 16.80 16.58
N SER A 214 4.54 16.37 16.15
CA SER A 214 4.35 15.17 15.34
C SER A 214 4.87 15.37 13.92
N GLU A 215 4.60 16.54 13.32
CA GLU A 215 5.12 16.88 11.98
C GLU A 215 6.65 17.09 12.01
N THR A 216 7.19 17.74 13.06
CA THR A 216 8.66 17.87 13.23
C THR A 216 9.33 16.51 13.42
N LEU A 217 8.81 15.67 14.31
CA LEU A 217 9.35 14.34 14.57
C LEU A 217 9.24 13.44 13.33
N ARG A 218 8.15 13.57 12.57
CA ARG A 218 8.01 12.89 11.27
C ARG A 218 9.11 13.27 10.31
N ALA A 219 9.34 14.57 10.11
CA ALA A 219 10.38 15.07 9.20
C ALA A 219 11.78 14.60 9.65
N GLU A 220 12.04 14.58 10.96
CA GLU A 220 13.27 14.06 11.54
C GLU A 220 13.45 12.56 11.29
N LEU A 221 12.42 11.75 11.54
CA LEU A 221 12.46 10.30 11.34
C LEU A 221 12.64 9.93 9.86
N LEU A 222 11.95 10.62 8.95
CA LEU A 222 12.11 10.40 7.50
C LEU A 222 13.50 10.81 7.01
N ALA A 223 14.04 11.93 7.52
CA ALA A 223 15.40 12.36 7.19
C ALA A 223 16.45 11.36 7.68
N ARG A 224 16.35 10.87 8.93
CA ARG A 224 17.24 9.84 9.46
C ARG A 224 17.11 8.52 8.69
N ALA A 225 15.89 8.10 8.34
CA ALA A 225 15.65 6.90 7.52
C ALA A 225 16.26 7.01 6.11
N ALA A 226 16.35 8.23 5.56
CA ALA A 226 17.03 8.49 4.30
C ALA A 226 18.57 8.57 4.42
N GLY A 227 19.12 8.45 5.63
CA GLY A 227 20.54 8.60 5.91
C GLY A 227 21.05 10.04 5.85
N LEU A 228 20.14 11.03 5.95
CA LEU A 228 20.52 12.44 6.05
C LEU A 228 20.77 12.75 7.53
N GLN A 229 22.05 12.74 7.95
CA GLN A 229 22.45 13.28 9.25
C GLN A 229 22.26 14.81 9.21
N ARG A 230 21.25 15.31 9.92
CA ARG A 230 20.98 16.74 10.02
C ARG A 230 21.83 17.30 11.16
N GLU A 231 22.54 18.40 10.92
CA GLU A 231 23.24 19.14 12.00
C GLU A 231 22.25 19.45 13.13
N GLU A 232 22.56 18.99 14.35
CA GLU A 232 21.75 19.20 15.54
C GLU A 232 21.48 20.71 15.72
N GLY A 233 20.20 21.10 15.77
CA GLY A 233 19.77 22.46 16.14
C GLY A 233 19.03 23.27 15.07
N ARG A 234 18.98 22.85 13.79
CA ARG A 234 18.02 23.44 12.84
C ARG A 234 16.69 22.69 12.91
N ALA A 235 15.66 23.34 13.46
CA ALA A 235 14.28 22.86 13.37
C ALA A 235 13.95 22.58 11.90
N ALA A 236 13.49 21.36 11.60
CA ALA A 236 13.06 21.02 10.26
C ALA A 236 11.83 21.87 9.93
N GLU A 237 11.99 22.88 9.07
CA GLU A 237 10.82 23.60 8.55
C GLU A 237 9.94 22.60 7.78
N PRO A 238 8.61 22.66 7.96
CA PRO A 238 7.69 21.83 7.21
C PRO A 238 7.93 22.03 5.71
N SER A 239 8.28 20.96 4.99
CA SER A 239 8.47 21.00 3.54
C SER A 239 7.25 21.64 2.87
N PRO A 240 7.42 22.65 1.99
CA PRO A 240 6.30 23.34 1.36
C PRO A 240 5.44 22.33 0.59
N GLU A 241 4.13 22.38 0.82
CA GLU A 241 3.15 21.52 0.17
C GLU A 241 2.55 22.27 -1.02
N GLN A 242 2.71 21.71 -2.22
CA GLN A 242 2.02 22.23 -3.40
C GLN A 242 0.75 21.41 -3.63
N PRO A 243 -0.45 21.96 -3.40
CA PRO A 243 -1.69 21.23 -3.60
C PRO A 243 -1.88 20.93 -5.09
N VAL A 244 -2.20 19.67 -5.41
CA VAL A 244 -2.38 19.20 -6.80
C VAL A 244 -3.82 18.75 -7.04
N ILE A 245 -4.41 18.05 -6.06
CA ILE A 245 -5.76 17.50 -6.18
C ILE A 245 -6.54 17.82 -4.91
N GLU A 246 -7.70 18.44 -5.09
CA GLU A 246 -8.67 18.65 -4.03
C GLU A 246 -10.01 18.05 -4.45
N VAL A 247 -10.66 17.34 -3.53
CA VAL A 247 -11.99 16.76 -3.76
C VAL A 247 -13.01 17.50 -2.89
N PRO A 248 -13.84 18.36 -3.49
CA PRO A 248 -14.87 19.08 -2.76
C PRO A 248 -15.86 18.12 -2.08
N PRO A 249 -16.30 18.38 -0.84
CA PRO A 249 -17.27 17.54 -0.14
C PRO A 249 -18.56 17.29 -0.93
N GLY A 250 -19.06 18.31 -1.63
CA GLY A 250 -20.25 18.19 -2.47
C GLY A 250 -20.07 17.19 -3.63
N ARG A 251 -18.87 17.12 -4.21
CA ARG A 251 -18.54 16.14 -5.26
C ARG A 251 -18.51 14.72 -4.68
N LEU A 252 -17.94 14.55 -3.49
CA LEU A 252 -17.92 13.26 -2.80
C LEU A 252 -19.32 12.74 -2.50
N VAL A 253 -20.20 13.57 -1.90
CA VAL A 253 -21.60 13.20 -1.63
C VAL A 253 -22.31 12.84 -2.93
N ALA A 254 -22.16 13.66 -3.97
CA ALA A 254 -22.78 13.44 -5.26
C ALA A 254 -22.28 12.16 -5.96
N ALA A 255 -21.02 11.78 -5.73
CA ALA A 255 -20.43 10.53 -6.22
C ALA A 255 -20.95 9.32 -5.44
N MET A 256 -21.05 9.43 -4.10
CA MET A 256 -21.65 8.40 -3.25
C MET A 256 -23.13 8.15 -3.59
N LEU A 257 -23.92 9.20 -3.81
CA LEU A 257 -25.31 9.07 -4.25
C LEU A 257 -25.44 8.38 -5.62
N ARG A 258 -24.40 8.48 -6.46
CA ARG A 258 -24.29 7.80 -7.76
C ARG A 258 -23.42 6.55 -7.70
N SER A 259 -23.32 5.89 -6.56
CA SER A 259 -22.54 4.66 -6.39
C SER A 259 -23.42 3.41 -6.45
N GLY A 260 -22.81 2.25 -6.67
CA GLY A 260 -23.52 0.96 -6.60
C GLY A 260 -24.06 0.64 -5.20
N SER A 261 -23.39 1.09 -4.14
CA SER A 261 -23.84 0.89 -2.76
C SER A 261 -25.09 1.70 -2.43
N MET A 262 -25.24 2.92 -2.98
CA MET A 262 -26.48 3.69 -2.84
C MET A 262 -27.65 3.03 -3.59
N LEU A 263 -27.42 2.47 -4.77
CA LEU A 263 -28.44 1.70 -5.48
C LEU A 263 -28.86 0.45 -4.70
N ALA A 264 -27.90 -0.28 -4.15
CA ALA A 264 -28.17 -1.47 -3.33
C ALA A 264 -28.94 -1.09 -2.05
N PHE A 265 -28.60 0.04 -1.42
CA PHE A 265 -29.34 0.58 -0.29
C PHE A 265 -30.79 0.88 -0.66
N LEU A 266 -31.03 1.60 -1.75
CA LEU A 266 -32.39 1.92 -2.21
C LEU A 266 -33.18 0.66 -2.60
N ALA A 267 -32.54 -0.30 -3.26
CA ALA A 267 -33.14 -1.60 -3.55
C ALA A 267 -33.50 -2.37 -2.27
N GLY A 268 -32.64 -2.33 -1.26
CA GLY A 268 -32.90 -2.88 0.07
C GLY A 268 -34.12 -2.25 0.73
N VAL A 269 -34.26 -0.92 0.67
CA VAL A 269 -35.47 -0.22 1.15
C VAL A 269 -36.72 -0.73 0.44
N VAL A 270 -36.67 -0.85 -0.89
CA VAL A 270 -37.80 -1.37 -1.68
C VAL A 270 -38.15 -2.80 -1.25
N VAL A 271 -37.15 -3.67 -1.07
CA VAL A 271 -37.37 -5.04 -0.58
C VAL A 271 -38.04 -5.03 0.79
N VAL A 272 -37.59 -4.21 1.74
CA VAL A 272 -38.20 -4.08 3.06
C VAL A 272 -39.67 -3.67 2.94
N VAL A 273 -39.96 -2.65 2.13
CA VAL A 273 -41.34 -2.16 1.91
C VAL A 273 -42.21 -3.25 1.30
N VAL A 274 -41.71 -3.95 0.28
CA VAL A 274 -42.44 -5.06 -0.37
C VAL A 274 -42.73 -6.18 0.64
N VAL A 275 -41.75 -6.56 1.45
CA VAL A 275 -41.94 -7.59 2.49
C VAL A 275 -43.06 -7.16 3.45
N VAL A 276 -43.00 -5.94 3.99
CA VAL A 276 -44.02 -5.42 4.93
C VAL A 276 -45.41 -5.39 4.30
N VAL A 277 -45.53 -4.98 3.04
CA VAL A 277 -46.83 -4.90 2.34
C VAL A 277 -47.40 -6.29 2.05
N VAL A 278 -46.56 -7.25 1.65
CA VAL A 278 -46.97 -8.61 1.29
C VAL A 278 -47.32 -9.43 2.52
N THR A 279 -46.50 -9.39 3.57
CA THR A 279 -46.75 -10.14 4.81
C THR A 279 -47.80 -9.47 5.69
N ARG A 280 -48.03 -8.16 5.50
CA ARG A 280 -48.83 -7.29 6.39
C ARG A 280 -48.34 -7.29 7.84
N GLU A 281 -47.09 -7.70 8.05
CA GLU A 281 -46.44 -7.74 9.36
C GLU A 281 -45.47 -6.56 9.47
N PRO A 282 -45.85 -5.45 10.13
CA PRO A 282 -44.94 -4.30 10.29
C PRO A 282 -43.69 -4.66 11.10
N GLY A 283 -43.74 -5.74 11.90
CA GLY A 283 -42.58 -6.28 12.61
C GLY A 283 -41.42 -6.73 11.71
N ALA A 284 -41.67 -6.98 10.42
CA ALA A 284 -40.62 -7.32 9.45
C ALA A 284 -39.55 -6.21 9.29
N VAL A 285 -39.92 -4.94 9.56
CA VAL A 285 -38.95 -3.83 9.56
C VAL A 285 -37.90 -4.03 10.65
N LEU A 286 -38.32 -4.46 11.85
CA LEU A 286 -37.40 -4.67 12.97
C LEU A 286 -36.43 -5.81 12.69
N PHE A 287 -36.90 -6.87 12.02
CA PHE A 287 -36.07 -7.99 11.58
C PHE A 287 -35.00 -7.57 10.56
N LEU A 288 -35.33 -6.66 9.64
CA LEU A 288 -34.40 -6.17 8.60
C LEU A 288 -33.56 -4.96 9.05
N ALA A 289 -33.88 -4.33 10.17
CA ALA A 289 -33.19 -3.16 10.69
C ALA A 289 -31.67 -3.35 10.85
N PRO A 290 -31.14 -4.48 11.36
CA PRO A 290 -29.70 -4.71 11.46
C PRO A 290 -29.00 -4.68 10.09
N ALA A 291 -29.61 -5.30 9.06
CA ALA A 291 -29.09 -5.26 7.69
C ALA A 291 -29.05 -3.84 7.15
N PHE A 292 -30.11 -3.06 7.40
CA PHE A 292 -30.18 -1.66 6.97
C PHE A 292 -29.14 -0.78 7.67
N LEU A 293 -29.01 -0.90 8.99
CA LEU A 293 -27.98 -0.21 9.79
C LEU A 293 -26.57 -0.59 9.32
N GLY A 294 -26.34 -1.84 8.94
CA GLY A 294 -25.08 -2.29 8.35
C GLY A 294 -24.74 -1.53 7.07
N ILE A 295 -25.69 -1.38 6.15
CA ILE A 295 -25.47 -0.62 4.89
C ILE A 295 -25.22 0.86 5.18
N VAL A 296 -26.01 1.49 6.06
CA VAL A 296 -25.79 2.88 6.48
C VAL A 296 -24.40 3.05 7.11
N GLY A 297 -23.98 2.11 7.95
CA GLY A 297 -22.66 2.09 8.57
C GLY A 297 -21.52 2.03 7.54
N VAL A 298 -21.65 1.21 6.49
CA VAL A 298 -20.67 1.16 5.38
C VAL A 298 -20.61 2.49 4.63
N LEU A 299 -21.75 3.08 4.28
CA LEU A 299 -21.81 4.38 3.61
C LEU A 299 -21.20 5.49 4.48
N TRP A 300 -21.57 5.54 5.75
CA TRP A 300 -21.03 6.50 6.71
C TRP A 300 -19.50 6.38 6.86
N THR A 301 -19.01 5.14 6.97
CA THR A 301 -17.58 4.86 7.09
C THR A 301 -16.82 5.31 5.84
N GLN A 302 -17.35 5.05 4.65
CA GLN A 302 -16.74 5.51 3.40
C GLN A 302 -16.72 7.04 3.31
N PHE A 303 -17.85 7.70 3.60
CA PHE A 303 -17.95 9.16 3.60
C PHE A 303 -16.94 9.78 4.57
N SER A 304 -16.95 9.32 5.82
CA SER A 304 -16.08 9.86 6.88
C SER A 304 -14.60 9.69 6.54
N ARG A 305 -14.20 8.61 5.83
CA ARG A 305 -12.82 8.37 5.40
C ARG A 305 -12.38 9.25 4.23
N ASP A 306 -13.21 9.36 3.20
CA ASP A 306 -12.89 10.07 1.96
C ASP A 306 -13.17 11.59 2.04
N PHE A 307 -13.76 12.08 3.14
CA PHE A 307 -14.13 13.49 3.34
C PHE A 307 -12.91 14.43 3.36
N ASN A 308 -13.07 15.62 2.78
CA ASN A 308 -12.04 16.66 2.72
C ASN A 308 -10.69 16.12 2.24
N PHE A 309 -10.71 15.40 1.12
CA PHE A 309 -9.51 14.78 0.55
C PHE A 309 -8.68 15.80 -0.22
N HIS A 310 -7.38 15.85 0.12
CA HIS A 310 -6.36 16.68 -0.51
C HIS A 310 -5.13 15.85 -0.81
N ALA A 311 -4.56 16.01 -2.01
CA ALA A 311 -3.27 15.47 -2.36
C ALA A 311 -2.33 16.63 -2.75
N ALA A 312 -1.13 16.64 -2.15
CA ALA A 312 -0.10 17.63 -2.39
C ALA A 312 1.24 16.96 -2.71
N ILE A 313 2.05 17.62 -3.53
CA ILE A 313 3.47 17.24 -3.71
C ILE A 313 4.27 17.88 -2.58
N SER A 314 5.16 17.10 -1.98
CA SER A 314 6.13 17.54 -0.98
C SER A 314 7.51 16.99 -1.30
N ALA A 315 8.55 17.53 -0.68
CA ALA A 315 9.93 17.04 -0.85
C ALA A 315 10.06 15.54 -0.53
N ASP A 316 9.28 15.04 0.43
CA ASP A 316 9.34 13.65 0.90
C ASP A 316 8.46 12.68 0.08
N GLY A 317 7.63 13.18 -0.84
CA GLY A 317 6.69 12.37 -1.65
C GLY A 317 5.30 13.00 -1.80
N ILE A 318 4.31 12.18 -2.16
CA ILE A 318 2.91 12.60 -2.31
C ILE A 318 2.25 12.58 -0.92
N ARG A 319 1.83 13.74 -0.42
CA ARG A 319 1.08 13.86 0.83
C ARG A 319 -0.40 13.74 0.58
N LEU A 320 -1.05 12.79 1.26
CA LEU A 320 -2.49 12.55 1.21
C LEU A 320 -3.09 12.94 2.56
N ARG A 321 -4.02 13.88 2.55
CA ARG A 321 -4.77 14.33 3.73
C ARG A 321 -6.24 14.09 3.53
N HIS A 322 -6.88 13.38 4.45
CA HIS A 322 -8.32 13.09 4.37
C HIS A 322 -8.90 12.72 5.73
N GLY A 323 -10.23 12.77 5.82
CA GLY A 323 -11.02 12.25 6.94
C GLY A 323 -11.77 13.31 7.74
N LEU A 324 -13.01 12.96 8.13
CA LEU A 324 -13.89 13.83 8.92
C LEU A 324 -13.67 13.65 10.43
N LEU A 325 -13.82 12.40 10.89
CA LEU A 325 -13.70 12.02 12.30
C LEU A 325 -12.24 11.72 12.69
N GLU A 326 -11.47 11.15 11.78
CA GLU A 326 -10.05 10.88 11.98
C GLU A 326 -9.34 11.54 10.81
N SER A 327 -8.67 12.67 11.04
CA SER A 327 -7.86 13.30 10.01
C SER A 327 -6.54 12.54 9.93
N ARG A 328 -6.21 12.03 8.74
CA ARG A 328 -4.97 11.31 8.49
C ARG A 328 -4.15 12.06 7.47
N SER A 329 -2.85 12.20 7.74
CA SER A 329 -1.82 12.78 6.87
C SER A 329 -0.77 11.70 6.59
N GLN A 330 -0.83 11.13 5.38
CA GLN A 330 0.05 10.04 4.92
C GLN A 330 1.02 10.57 3.87
N THR A 331 2.28 10.12 3.86
CA THR A 331 3.23 10.43 2.78
C THR A 331 3.50 9.14 2.02
N VAL A 332 3.13 9.14 0.75
CA VAL A 332 3.37 8.04 -0.18
C VAL A 332 4.51 8.43 -1.12
N PRO A 333 5.71 7.84 -0.98
CA PRO A 333 6.77 8.01 -1.97
C PRO A 333 6.31 7.36 -3.29
N PRO A 334 6.35 8.07 -4.43
CA PRO A 334 5.87 7.51 -5.70
C PRO A 334 6.69 6.28 -6.13
N GLY A 335 7.98 6.23 -5.78
CA GLY A 335 8.83 5.06 -5.98
C GLY A 335 8.39 3.80 -5.22
N ARG A 336 7.49 3.90 -4.24
CA ARG A 336 6.97 2.73 -3.51
C ARG A 336 5.62 2.24 -3.99
N VAL A 337 5.01 2.94 -4.94
CA VAL A 337 3.75 2.51 -5.55
C VAL A 337 4.05 1.35 -6.49
N GLN A 338 3.47 0.19 -6.20
CA GLN A 338 3.70 -1.06 -6.94
C GLN A 338 2.72 -1.20 -8.11
N ALA A 339 1.49 -0.76 -7.91
CA ALA A 339 0.44 -0.81 -8.91
C ALA A 339 -0.57 0.32 -8.69
N LEU A 340 -1.19 0.79 -9.76
CA LEU A 340 -2.23 1.81 -9.73
C LEU A 340 -3.47 1.30 -10.46
N ARG A 341 -4.66 1.56 -9.91
CA ARG A 341 -5.95 1.21 -10.51
C ARG A 341 -6.80 2.44 -10.69
N VAL A 342 -7.13 2.75 -11.94
CA VAL A 342 -8.15 3.73 -12.32
C VAL A 342 -9.47 3.01 -12.55
N SER A 343 -10.54 3.41 -11.87
CA SER A 343 -11.85 2.76 -11.98
C SER A 343 -13.00 3.74 -12.14
N GLN A 344 -14.01 3.32 -12.90
CA GLN A 344 -15.25 4.09 -13.12
C GLN A 344 -16.47 3.18 -13.07
N GLY A 345 -17.35 3.47 -12.11
CA GLY A 345 -18.66 2.85 -11.99
C GLY A 345 -19.62 3.26 -13.11
N PRO A 346 -20.69 2.50 -13.36
CA PRO A 346 -21.61 2.74 -14.48
C PRO A 346 -22.34 4.09 -14.38
N LEU A 347 -22.79 4.47 -13.18
CA LEU A 347 -23.48 5.74 -12.93
C LEU A 347 -22.56 6.96 -13.02
N TRP A 348 -21.25 6.77 -12.79
CA TRP A 348 -20.24 7.84 -12.84
C TRP A 348 -19.85 8.23 -14.27
N ARG A 349 -20.16 7.38 -15.25
CA ARG A 349 -19.82 7.61 -16.67
C ARG A 349 -20.38 8.89 -17.22
N ARG A 350 -21.65 9.19 -16.92
CA ARG A 350 -22.32 10.41 -17.42
C ARG A 350 -21.64 11.67 -16.93
N ARG A 351 -21.02 11.63 -15.75
CA ARG A 351 -20.35 12.79 -15.14
C ARG A 351 -18.84 12.80 -15.37
N GLY A 352 -18.30 11.76 -16.02
CA GLY A 352 -16.87 11.61 -16.26
C GLY A 352 -16.06 11.37 -14.99
N TRP A 353 -16.67 10.78 -13.96
CA TRP A 353 -16.00 10.57 -12.67
C TRP A 353 -15.20 9.26 -12.62
N TRP A 354 -14.07 9.34 -11.93
CA TRP A 354 -13.08 8.27 -11.79
C TRP A 354 -12.53 8.22 -10.36
N ARG A 355 -12.16 7.02 -9.92
CA ARG A 355 -11.42 6.75 -8.67
C ARG A 355 -10.05 6.19 -9.02
N VAL A 356 -9.03 6.58 -8.28
CA VAL A 356 -7.67 6.02 -8.40
C VAL A 356 -7.25 5.42 -7.06
N ASP A 357 -7.01 4.12 -7.08
CA ASP A 357 -6.44 3.36 -5.95
C ASP A 357 -5.00 2.95 -6.28
N ILE A 358 -4.17 2.74 -5.27
CA ILE A 358 -2.78 2.33 -5.40
C ILE A 358 -2.49 1.16 -4.47
N ASN A 359 -1.46 0.36 -4.79
CA ASN A 359 -0.82 -0.52 -3.82
C ASN A 359 0.53 0.07 -3.48
N VAL A 360 0.81 0.29 -2.20
CA VAL A 360 2.09 0.84 -1.73
C VAL A 360 2.85 -0.25 -0.98
N ALA A 361 4.16 -0.34 -1.20
CA ALA A 361 5.01 -1.19 -0.40
C ALA A 361 5.09 -0.68 1.05
N GLY A 362 4.87 -1.57 2.01
CA GLY A 362 4.89 -1.27 3.45
C GLY A 362 3.54 -0.96 4.09
N TYR A 363 2.53 -0.66 3.27
CA TYR A 363 1.16 -0.46 3.72
C TYR A 363 0.32 -1.70 3.36
N GLY A 364 0.29 -2.70 4.24
CA GLY A 364 -0.30 -4.02 3.94
C GLY A 364 -0.88 -4.78 5.14
N GLY A 365 -1.05 -4.12 6.29
CA GLY A 365 -1.65 -4.72 7.48
C GLY A 365 -3.16 -4.96 7.33
N ALA A 366 -3.64 -6.11 7.81
CA ALA A 366 -5.00 -6.62 7.58
C ALA A 366 -6.17 -5.76 8.12
N GLN A 367 -5.92 -4.69 8.90
CA GLN A 367 -6.97 -3.89 9.55
C GLN A 367 -7.16 -2.47 9.00
N ASP A 368 -6.13 -1.82 8.44
CA ASP A 368 -6.20 -0.41 7.98
C ASP A 368 -5.98 -0.22 6.45
N ALA A 369 -5.71 -1.30 5.70
CA ALA A 369 -5.29 -1.26 4.28
C ALA A 369 -6.28 -0.63 3.28
N ALA A 370 -7.54 -0.37 3.64
CA ALA A 370 -8.52 0.21 2.71
C ALA A 370 -8.41 1.73 2.58
N ALA A 371 -7.90 2.43 3.61
CA ALA A 371 -7.77 3.89 3.59
C ALA A 371 -6.42 4.36 3.02
N GLU A 372 -5.35 3.59 3.29
CA GLU A 372 -3.95 3.92 2.97
C GLU A 372 -3.58 3.77 1.48
N ASN A 373 -4.56 3.35 0.67
CA ASN A 373 -4.36 2.91 -0.71
C ASN A 373 -5.23 3.71 -1.71
N VAL A 374 -5.73 4.88 -1.32
CA VAL A 374 -6.59 5.74 -2.17
C VAL A 374 -5.83 7.00 -2.56
N LEU A 375 -5.57 7.16 -3.86
CA LEU A 375 -4.88 8.34 -4.40
C LEU A 375 -5.86 9.41 -4.92
N LEU A 376 -7.07 9.00 -5.30
CA LEU A 376 -8.16 9.89 -5.70
C LEU A 376 -9.50 9.21 -5.41
N PRO A 377 -10.29 9.64 -4.41
CA PRO A 377 -11.57 9.00 -4.09
C PRO A 377 -12.61 9.25 -5.18
N VAL A 378 -12.68 10.48 -5.71
CA VAL A 378 -13.44 10.85 -6.90
C VAL A 378 -12.88 12.12 -7.55
N GLY A 379 -12.65 12.06 -8.85
CA GLY A 379 -12.30 13.23 -9.67
C GLY A 379 -12.82 13.09 -11.10
N ASP A 380 -12.68 14.14 -11.88
CA ASP A 380 -12.88 14.06 -13.33
C ASP A 380 -11.71 13.31 -14.00
N ARG A 381 -11.77 13.19 -15.32
CA ARG A 381 -10.74 12.49 -16.09
C ARG A 381 -9.37 13.14 -15.91
N ASP A 382 -9.29 14.46 -15.88
CA ASP A 382 -8.02 15.17 -15.82
C ASP A 382 -7.38 15.00 -14.44
N ALA A 383 -8.15 15.07 -13.36
CA ALA A 383 -7.67 14.74 -12.02
C ALA A 383 -7.18 13.29 -11.91
N ALA A 384 -7.87 12.34 -12.56
CA ALA A 384 -7.44 10.94 -12.57
C ALA A 384 -6.14 10.73 -13.37
N LEU A 385 -5.97 11.44 -14.49
CA LEU A 385 -4.72 11.44 -15.23
C LEU A 385 -3.60 12.07 -14.40
N THR A 386 -3.84 13.22 -13.75
CA THR A 386 -2.88 13.84 -12.83
C THR A 386 -2.46 12.89 -11.72
N ALA A 387 -3.39 12.16 -11.11
CA ALA A 387 -3.06 11.13 -10.12
C ALA A 387 -2.15 10.02 -10.69
N VAL A 388 -2.37 9.59 -11.94
CA VAL A 388 -1.47 8.64 -12.62
C VAL A 388 -0.09 9.27 -12.83
N TRP A 389 -0.03 10.52 -13.28
CA TRP A 389 1.24 11.25 -13.55
C TRP A 389 2.06 11.51 -12.28
N LEU A 390 1.41 11.69 -11.13
CA LEU A 390 2.11 11.82 -9.84
C LEU A 390 2.93 10.58 -9.49
N VAL A 391 2.46 9.39 -9.90
CA VAL A 391 3.13 8.11 -9.64
C VAL A 391 4.06 7.72 -10.78
N LEU A 392 3.59 7.86 -12.01
CA LEU A 392 4.30 7.45 -13.22
C LEU A 392 4.30 8.61 -14.23
N PRO A 393 5.28 9.52 -14.15
CA PRO A 393 5.35 10.71 -15.01
C PRO A 393 5.56 10.39 -16.50
N ASP A 394 6.15 9.25 -16.80
CA ASP A 394 6.47 8.81 -18.17
C ASP A 394 6.03 7.37 -18.40
N LEU A 395 5.25 7.16 -19.46
CA LEU A 395 4.83 5.83 -19.91
C LEU A 395 5.80 5.23 -20.94
N GLY A 396 6.71 6.03 -21.49
CA GLY A 396 7.59 5.65 -22.59
C GLY A 396 6.80 5.37 -23.87
N VAL A 397 5.96 6.33 -24.25
CA VAL A 397 5.21 6.33 -25.53
C VAL A 397 5.12 7.76 -26.05
N ALA A 398 5.00 7.93 -27.37
CA ALA A 398 4.94 9.25 -28.01
C ALA A 398 3.71 10.09 -27.57
N ASP A 399 2.55 9.44 -27.36
CA ASP A 399 1.35 10.10 -26.84
C ASP A 399 0.82 9.38 -25.58
N PRO A 400 1.34 9.72 -24.40
CA PRO A 400 0.94 9.09 -23.15
C PRO A 400 -0.53 9.36 -22.77
N ARG A 401 -1.04 10.56 -23.06
CA ARG A 401 -2.42 10.97 -22.75
C ARG A 401 -3.44 10.23 -23.62
N GLY A 402 -3.16 10.09 -24.91
CA GLY A 402 -4.02 9.31 -25.83
C GLY A 402 -4.07 7.84 -25.45
N VAL A 403 -2.91 7.23 -25.11
CA VAL A 403 -2.86 5.83 -24.66
C VAL A 403 -3.66 5.62 -23.37
N LEU A 404 -3.52 6.50 -22.37
CA LEU A 404 -4.30 6.39 -21.13
C LEU A 404 -5.80 6.61 -21.38
N THR A 405 -6.17 7.55 -22.24
CA THR A 405 -7.58 7.79 -22.58
C THR A 405 -8.18 6.56 -23.26
N ALA A 406 -7.48 5.96 -24.23
CA ALA A 406 -7.89 4.72 -24.87
C ALA A 406 -7.94 3.53 -23.88
N ALA A 407 -7.04 3.50 -22.91
CA ALA A 407 -7.04 2.49 -21.84
C ALA A 407 -8.24 2.66 -20.89
N MET A 408 -8.58 3.90 -20.53
CA MET A 408 -9.68 4.25 -19.64
C MET A 408 -11.04 4.06 -20.31
N GLU A 409 -11.23 4.47 -21.56
CA GLU A 409 -12.56 4.57 -22.18
C GLU A 409 -12.78 3.64 -23.37
N GLY A 410 -11.70 3.31 -24.08
CA GLY A 410 -11.72 2.54 -25.33
C GLY A 410 -12.08 1.07 -25.20
N THR A 411 -12.20 0.41 -26.36
CA THR A 411 -12.50 -1.03 -26.49
C THR A 411 -11.68 -1.62 -27.65
N GLY A 412 -11.76 -2.92 -27.93
CA GLY A 412 -11.13 -3.49 -29.11
C GLY A 412 -9.61 -3.27 -29.14
N THR A 413 -9.05 -2.84 -30.26
CA THR A 413 -7.61 -2.59 -30.38
C THR A 413 -7.24 -1.11 -30.16
N ASP A 414 -8.17 -0.29 -29.66
CA ASP A 414 -7.97 1.15 -29.45
C ASP A 414 -6.74 1.41 -28.59
N GLY A 415 -5.89 2.36 -29.01
CA GLY A 415 -4.64 2.69 -28.32
C GLY A 415 -3.57 1.60 -28.42
N GLY A 416 -3.72 0.63 -29.33
CA GLY A 416 -2.78 -0.48 -29.52
C GLY A 416 -2.84 -1.53 -28.41
N PHE A 417 -4.05 -1.80 -27.90
CA PHE A 417 -4.28 -2.87 -26.94
C PHE A 417 -4.46 -4.22 -27.64
N THR A 418 -3.93 -5.28 -27.03
CA THR A 418 -4.22 -6.67 -27.41
C THR A 418 -5.41 -7.17 -26.59
N THR A 419 -6.48 -7.58 -27.27
CA THR A 419 -7.71 -8.05 -26.60
C THR A 419 -7.71 -9.54 -26.32
N SER A 420 -8.60 -9.95 -25.41
CA SER A 420 -8.96 -11.36 -25.22
C SER A 420 -9.41 -12.04 -26.52
N ALA A 421 -9.19 -13.35 -26.61
CA ALA A 421 -9.53 -14.14 -27.79
C ALA A 421 -11.05 -14.22 -27.99
N ARG A 422 -11.50 -14.48 -29.23
CA ARG A 422 -12.95 -14.61 -29.53
C ARG A 422 -13.65 -15.72 -28.73
N GLY A 423 -12.92 -16.74 -28.28
CA GLY A 423 -13.44 -17.79 -27.40
C GLY A 423 -13.84 -17.29 -26.02
N ALA A 424 -13.26 -16.18 -25.57
CA ALA A 424 -13.58 -15.54 -24.29
C ALA A 424 -15.04 -15.10 -24.18
N ARG A 425 -15.76 -14.94 -25.29
CA ARG A 425 -17.18 -14.57 -25.31
C ARG A 425 -18.07 -15.54 -24.51
N TRP A 426 -17.66 -16.80 -24.37
CA TRP A 426 -18.42 -17.81 -23.62
C TRP A 426 -18.24 -17.68 -22.11
N LEU A 427 -17.13 -17.08 -21.67
CA LEU A 427 -16.82 -16.89 -20.24
C LEU A 427 -17.13 -15.46 -19.79
N ASP A 428 -16.89 -14.47 -20.65
CA ASP A 428 -17.10 -13.05 -20.38
C ASP A 428 -17.74 -12.35 -21.60
N PRO A 429 -19.03 -12.61 -21.88
CA PRO A 429 -19.71 -12.12 -23.09
C PRO A 429 -19.78 -10.60 -23.18
N TRP A 430 -19.73 -9.88 -22.06
CA TRP A 430 -19.88 -8.43 -22.04
C TRP A 430 -18.56 -7.68 -22.03
N ALA A 431 -17.51 -8.21 -21.40
CA ALA A 431 -16.23 -7.51 -21.30
C ALA A 431 -15.12 -8.07 -22.20
N TRP A 432 -15.28 -9.22 -22.87
CA TRP A 432 -14.23 -9.78 -23.74
C TRP A 432 -13.67 -8.79 -24.79
N ARG A 433 -14.51 -7.91 -25.35
CA ARG A 433 -14.07 -6.89 -26.33
C ARG A 433 -13.19 -5.81 -25.71
N ARG A 434 -13.34 -5.56 -24.41
CA ARG A 434 -12.62 -4.52 -23.69
C ARG A 434 -11.42 -5.10 -22.95
N THR A 435 -11.57 -6.29 -22.38
CA THR A 435 -10.51 -6.99 -21.66
C THR A 435 -9.28 -7.15 -22.56
N GLY A 436 -8.14 -6.70 -22.07
CA GLY A 436 -6.91 -6.70 -22.84
C GLY A 436 -5.77 -6.02 -22.11
N TYR A 437 -4.60 -6.04 -22.74
CA TYR A 437 -3.38 -5.44 -22.20
C TYR A 437 -2.66 -4.62 -23.26
N ARG A 438 -1.79 -3.72 -22.79
CA ARG A 438 -0.81 -3.01 -23.61
C ARG A 438 0.49 -2.91 -22.82
N VAL A 439 1.60 -3.20 -23.48
CA VAL A 439 2.94 -3.03 -22.94
C VAL A 439 3.51 -1.74 -23.50
N THR A 440 3.98 -0.84 -22.64
CA THR A 440 4.77 0.35 -23.02
C THR A 440 6.23 0.16 -22.61
N ASP A 441 7.08 1.17 -22.81
CA ASP A 441 8.49 1.05 -22.42
C ASP A 441 8.69 1.12 -20.90
N ARG A 442 7.77 1.76 -20.16
CA ARG A 442 7.86 1.92 -18.70
C ARG A 442 6.81 1.14 -17.90
N ALA A 443 5.68 0.75 -18.49
CA ALA A 443 4.61 0.08 -17.76
C ALA A 443 3.81 -0.92 -18.56
N LEU A 444 3.15 -1.82 -17.82
CA LEU A 444 2.12 -2.72 -18.30
C LEU A 444 0.74 -2.15 -17.94
N LEU A 445 -0.09 -1.95 -18.95
CA LEU A 445 -1.47 -1.47 -18.81
C LEU A 445 -2.43 -2.63 -19.03
N LEU A 446 -3.25 -2.93 -18.03
CA LEU A 446 -4.28 -3.97 -18.08
C LEU A 446 -5.65 -3.31 -17.98
N ARG A 447 -6.53 -3.54 -18.94
CA ARG A 447 -7.89 -2.99 -18.88
C ARG A 447 -8.92 -4.10 -18.85
N THR A 448 -9.95 -3.94 -18.03
CA THR A 448 -11.00 -4.95 -17.80
C THR A 448 -12.36 -4.29 -17.54
N GLY A 449 -13.42 -5.10 -17.65
CA GLY A 449 -14.75 -4.79 -17.16
C GLY A 449 -15.60 -3.88 -18.06
N ARG A 450 -16.86 -4.29 -18.30
CA ARG A 450 -17.83 -3.56 -19.12
C ARG A 450 -18.78 -2.67 -18.32
N TRP A 451 -19.11 -3.04 -17.09
CA TRP A 451 -20.02 -2.31 -16.19
C TRP A 451 -19.25 -1.39 -15.25
N VAL A 452 -18.19 -1.92 -14.66
CA VAL A 452 -17.16 -1.13 -13.96
C VAL A 452 -15.93 -1.16 -14.86
N ARG A 453 -15.57 -0.01 -15.42
CA ARG A 453 -14.35 0.12 -16.21
C ARG A 453 -13.19 0.12 -15.23
N ARG A 454 -12.20 -0.73 -15.43
CA ARG A 454 -10.96 -0.74 -14.65
C ARG A 454 -9.76 -0.72 -15.58
N LEU A 455 -8.80 0.12 -15.25
CA LEU A 455 -7.48 0.17 -15.82
C LEU A 455 -6.49 -0.03 -14.68
N VAL A 456 -5.60 -1.01 -14.80
CA VAL A 456 -4.50 -1.22 -13.89
C VAL A 456 -3.21 -0.88 -14.62
N VAL A 457 -2.35 -0.09 -14.01
CA VAL A 457 -1.05 0.31 -14.53
C VAL A 457 -0.01 -0.24 -13.55
N VAL A 458 0.92 -1.03 -14.07
CA VAL A 458 2.02 -1.64 -13.30
C VAL A 458 3.33 -1.23 -13.94
N PRO A 459 4.19 -0.45 -13.27
CA PRO A 459 5.52 -0.16 -13.79
C PRO A 459 6.36 -1.45 -13.91
N HIS A 460 7.18 -1.55 -14.95
CA HIS A 460 7.93 -2.79 -15.22
C HIS A 460 8.91 -3.13 -14.09
N GLU A 461 9.54 -2.12 -13.52
CA GLU A 461 10.48 -2.26 -12.40
C GLU A 461 9.83 -2.78 -11.11
N ARG A 462 8.50 -2.66 -10.99
CA ARG A 462 7.72 -3.12 -9.81
C ARG A 462 7.22 -4.55 -9.95
N THR A 463 7.40 -5.15 -11.12
CA THR A 463 7.01 -6.52 -11.38
C THR A 463 8.05 -7.49 -10.85
N GLN A 464 7.77 -8.12 -9.70
CA GLN A 464 8.67 -9.10 -9.08
C GLN A 464 8.36 -10.55 -9.47
N SER A 465 7.07 -10.93 -9.47
CA SER A 465 6.60 -12.27 -9.80
C SER A 465 5.39 -12.19 -10.71
N LEU A 466 5.32 -13.15 -11.64
CA LEU A 466 4.28 -13.27 -12.65
C LEU A 466 3.67 -14.66 -12.57
N GLY A 467 2.40 -14.78 -12.92
CA GLY A 467 1.67 -16.04 -12.93
C GLY A 467 0.81 -16.22 -14.18
N LEU A 468 0.65 -17.46 -14.60
CA LEU A 468 -0.39 -17.88 -15.53
C LEU A 468 -1.34 -18.82 -14.79
N GLU A 469 -2.61 -18.43 -14.73
CA GLU A 469 -3.66 -19.24 -14.14
C GLU A 469 -4.59 -19.75 -15.25
N GLN A 470 -4.97 -21.02 -15.15
CA GLN A 470 -5.89 -21.63 -16.12
C GLN A 470 -6.89 -22.53 -15.40
N GLY A 471 -8.15 -22.08 -15.33
CA GLY A 471 -9.24 -22.92 -14.83
C GLY A 471 -9.69 -23.99 -15.83
N PRO A 472 -10.52 -24.98 -15.43
CA PRO A 472 -10.92 -26.10 -16.30
C PRO A 472 -11.60 -25.66 -17.61
N LEU A 473 -12.51 -24.68 -17.54
CA LEU A 473 -13.19 -24.14 -18.72
C LEU A 473 -12.25 -23.30 -19.62
N GLN A 474 -11.30 -22.59 -19.00
CA GLN A 474 -10.28 -21.86 -19.75
C GLN A 474 -9.36 -22.84 -20.49
N ARG A 475 -8.97 -23.95 -19.85
CA ARG A 475 -8.19 -25.04 -20.47
C ARG A 475 -8.89 -25.61 -21.70
N ARG A 476 -10.18 -25.94 -21.58
CA ARG A 476 -10.99 -26.46 -22.70
C ARG A 476 -11.09 -25.46 -23.87
N LEU A 477 -11.07 -24.17 -23.60
CA LEU A 477 -11.17 -23.11 -24.61
C LEU A 477 -9.81 -22.58 -25.09
N GLY A 478 -8.69 -23.13 -24.63
CA GLY A 478 -7.34 -22.65 -24.96
C GLY A 478 -7.04 -21.23 -24.44
N LEU A 479 -7.67 -20.85 -23.33
CA LEU A 479 -7.54 -19.55 -22.69
C LEU A 479 -6.70 -19.64 -21.41
N ALA A 480 -6.11 -18.52 -20.99
CA ALA A 480 -5.38 -18.37 -19.74
C ALA A 480 -5.57 -16.96 -19.16
N THR A 481 -5.31 -16.82 -17.87
CA THR A 481 -5.30 -15.56 -17.14
C THR A 481 -3.88 -15.20 -16.79
N PHE A 482 -3.43 -14.01 -17.17
CA PHE A 482 -2.12 -13.49 -16.79
C PHE A 482 -2.26 -12.66 -15.52
N VAL A 483 -1.40 -12.90 -14.54
CA VAL A 483 -1.42 -12.28 -13.21
C VAL A 483 -0.06 -11.68 -12.91
N VAL A 484 -0.05 -10.45 -12.39
CA VAL A 484 1.15 -9.85 -11.79
C VAL A 484 0.98 -9.85 -10.29
N HIS A 485 1.89 -10.51 -9.57
CA HIS A 485 1.88 -10.51 -8.12
C HIS A 485 2.44 -9.18 -7.61
N THR A 486 1.69 -8.52 -6.73
CA THR A 486 2.00 -7.23 -6.13
C THR A 486 1.81 -7.30 -4.62
N THR A 487 2.28 -6.28 -3.90
CA THR A 487 2.03 -6.14 -2.46
C THR A 487 0.52 -6.16 -2.15
N PRO A 488 0.12 -6.62 -0.94
CA PRO A 488 -1.27 -6.60 -0.51
C PRO A 488 -1.90 -5.23 -0.69
N GLY A 489 -3.12 -5.19 -1.21
CA GLY A 489 -3.82 -3.94 -1.47
C GLY A 489 -5.03 -4.12 -2.38
N PRO A 490 -5.77 -3.03 -2.65
CA PRO A 490 -7.00 -3.08 -3.44
C PRO A 490 -6.75 -3.39 -4.92
N VAL A 491 -5.53 -3.20 -5.43
CA VAL A 491 -5.16 -3.45 -6.83
C VAL A 491 -4.61 -4.86 -6.96
N SER A 492 -5.29 -5.70 -7.75
CA SER A 492 -4.77 -7.03 -8.14
C SER A 492 -4.62 -7.05 -9.66
N PRO A 493 -3.42 -6.78 -10.20
CA PRO A 493 -3.22 -6.71 -11.64
C PRO A 493 -3.40 -8.10 -12.27
N ARG A 494 -4.45 -8.24 -13.07
CA ARG A 494 -4.73 -9.45 -13.84
C ARG A 494 -5.46 -9.12 -15.12
N VAL A 495 -5.22 -9.92 -16.15
CA VAL A 495 -5.97 -9.89 -17.41
C VAL A 495 -6.44 -11.30 -17.74
N SER A 496 -7.76 -11.46 -17.80
CA SER A 496 -8.41 -12.76 -17.98
C SER A 496 -8.63 -13.11 -19.44
N HIS A 497 -8.73 -14.41 -19.71
CA HIS A 497 -9.21 -14.96 -20.99
C HIS A 497 -8.37 -14.56 -22.22
N LEU A 498 -7.06 -14.40 -22.05
CA LEU A 498 -6.13 -14.33 -23.17
C LEU A 498 -6.00 -15.72 -23.80
N SER A 499 -5.71 -15.81 -25.10
CA SER A 499 -5.33 -17.11 -25.68
C SER A 499 -4.02 -17.59 -25.06
N GLY A 500 -3.85 -18.89 -24.82
CA GLY A 500 -2.65 -19.45 -24.19
C GLY A 500 -1.34 -18.99 -24.83
N ALA A 501 -1.25 -18.97 -26.17
CA ALA A 501 -0.07 -18.49 -26.89
C ALA A 501 0.25 -17.00 -26.64
N VAL A 502 -0.78 -16.14 -26.55
CA VAL A 502 -0.61 -14.71 -26.25
C VAL A 502 -0.21 -14.51 -24.79
N ALA A 503 -0.81 -15.27 -23.87
CA ALA A 503 -0.50 -15.21 -22.45
C ALA A 503 0.95 -15.65 -22.18
N GLY A 504 1.42 -16.71 -22.83
CA GLY A 504 2.82 -17.17 -22.77
C GLY A 504 3.79 -16.13 -23.30
N ARG A 505 3.54 -15.56 -24.50
CA ARG A 505 4.39 -14.49 -25.04
C ARG A 505 4.43 -13.26 -24.13
N LEU A 506 3.29 -12.87 -23.55
CA LEU A 506 3.23 -11.77 -22.60
C LEU A 506 4.07 -12.06 -21.35
N MET A 507 4.01 -13.29 -20.84
CA MET A 507 4.84 -13.73 -19.71
C MET A 507 6.33 -13.58 -20.01
N ASP A 508 6.80 -14.07 -21.16
CA ASP A 508 8.20 -14.00 -21.55
C ASP A 508 8.67 -12.55 -21.75
N GLU A 509 7.85 -11.75 -22.45
CA GLU A 509 8.14 -10.34 -22.70
C GLU A 509 8.20 -9.54 -21.40
N GLN A 510 7.23 -9.71 -20.50
CA GLN A 510 7.20 -9.00 -19.22
C GLN A 510 8.33 -9.44 -18.30
N THR A 511 8.69 -10.72 -18.28
CA THR A 511 9.83 -11.21 -17.48
C THR A 511 11.12 -10.50 -17.89
N THR A 512 11.34 -10.39 -19.21
CA THR A 512 12.53 -9.73 -19.77
C THR A 512 12.52 -8.24 -19.49
N ARG A 513 11.42 -7.54 -19.79
CA ARG A 513 11.29 -6.08 -19.54
C ARG A 513 11.40 -5.73 -18.06
N ALA A 514 10.76 -6.48 -17.17
CA ALA A 514 10.84 -6.25 -15.73
C ALA A 514 12.27 -6.42 -15.20
N ARG A 515 13.01 -7.42 -15.71
CA ARG A 515 14.43 -7.60 -15.36
C ARG A 515 15.27 -6.40 -15.81
N HIS A 516 15.11 -5.92 -17.05
CA HIS A 516 15.84 -4.76 -17.55
C HIS A 516 15.48 -3.46 -16.82
N ALA A 517 14.19 -3.21 -16.58
CA ALA A 517 13.71 -2.03 -15.87
C ALA A 517 14.23 -1.99 -14.42
N ARG A 518 14.27 -3.15 -13.74
CA ARG A 518 14.86 -3.25 -12.39
C ARG A 518 16.35 -2.98 -12.36
N ALA A 519 17.11 -3.42 -13.36
CA ALA A 519 18.55 -3.16 -13.41
C ALA A 519 18.89 -1.67 -13.54
N GLY A 520 18.01 -0.88 -14.16
CA GLY A 520 18.16 0.58 -14.27
C GLY A 520 17.50 1.37 -13.13
N ALA A 521 16.73 0.72 -12.24
CA ALA A 521 16.07 1.38 -11.13
C ALA A 521 17.07 1.59 -9.98
N GLY A 522 17.40 2.86 -9.68
CA GLY A 522 18.24 3.21 -8.54
C GLY A 522 17.59 2.88 -7.18
N PRO A 523 18.35 2.92 -6.06
CA PRO A 523 17.79 2.73 -4.73
C PRO A 523 16.67 3.75 -4.45
N GLU A 524 15.58 3.31 -3.81
CA GLU A 524 14.33 4.08 -3.60
C GLU A 524 14.44 5.27 -2.62
N LEU A 525 15.61 5.90 -2.55
CA LEU A 525 15.91 7.01 -1.65
C LEU A 525 15.47 8.32 -2.32
N TRP A 526 14.15 8.57 -2.28
CA TRP A 526 13.52 9.79 -2.82
C TRP A 526 14.15 11.10 -2.33
N LEU A 527 14.72 11.07 -1.13
CA LEU A 527 15.39 12.21 -0.49
C LEU A 527 16.85 12.43 -0.92
N ARG A 528 17.45 11.52 -1.70
CA ARG A 528 18.79 11.78 -2.25
C ARG A 528 18.63 12.65 -3.51
N PRO A 529 19.26 13.82 -3.57
CA PRO A 529 19.40 14.53 -4.83
C PRO A 529 20.05 13.58 -5.83
N THR A 530 19.36 13.28 -6.92
CA THR A 530 20.00 12.65 -8.07
C THR A 530 21.02 13.65 -8.59
N THR A 531 22.29 13.50 -8.22
CA THR A 531 23.38 14.09 -8.99
C THR A 531 23.16 13.62 -10.43
N PRO A 532 22.94 14.51 -11.41
CA PRO A 532 22.83 14.08 -12.77
C PRO A 532 24.12 13.35 -13.12
N THR A 533 24.02 12.06 -13.43
CA THR A 533 25.14 11.29 -13.95
C THR A 533 25.64 12.06 -15.15
N ALA A 534 26.82 12.69 -15.01
CA ALA A 534 27.49 13.35 -16.10
C ALA A 534 27.57 12.34 -17.25
N ALA A 535 26.85 12.62 -18.33
CA ALA A 535 26.93 11.83 -19.54
C ALA A 535 28.41 11.70 -19.91
N SER A 536 28.86 10.46 -20.04
CA SER A 536 30.18 10.11 -20.52
C SER A 536 30.37 10.69 -21.92
N SER A 537 30.97 11.87 -21.99
CA SER A 537 31.54 12.43 -23.22
C SER A 537 32.86 11.72 -23.51
N SER A 538 32.75 10.44 -23.88
CA SER A 538 33.83 9.71 -24.54
C SER A 538 33.62 9.83 -26.04
N GLY A 539 34.37 10.72 -26.70
CA GLY A 539 34.46 10.71 -28.16
C GLY A 539 34.68 12.07 -28.81
N ALA A 540 35.82 12.72 -28.53
CA ALA A 540 36.37 13.70 -29.46
C ALA A 540 37.87 13.45 -29.59
N THR A 541 38.20 12.60 -30.56
CA THR A 541 39.55 12.34 -31.07
C THR A 541 40.20 13.67 -31.47
N SER A 542 41.18 14.13 -30.69
CA SER A 542 42.06 15.23 -31.09
C SER A 542 43.06 14.71 -32.12
N LEU A 543 42.75 14.89 -33.41
CA LEU A 543 43.75 14.82 -34.47
C LEU A 543 44.63 16.06 -34.38
N GLY A 544 45.90 15.84 -34.04
CA GLY A 544 46.93 16.86 -34.05
C GLY A 544 47.29 17.31 -35.46
N GLY A 545 47.55 18.61 -35.60
CA GLY A 545 48.18 19.23 -36.75
C GLY A 545 48.92 20.49 -36.27
N PRO A 546 50.21 20.70 -36.64
CA PRO A 546 51.09 21.65 -35.95
C PRO A 546 51.18 23.02 -36.65
N GLY A 547 51.53 24.05 -35.87
CA GLY A 547 52.31 25.19 -36.38
C GLY A 547 51.77 26.59 -36.07
N GLY A 548 52.58 27.40 -35.38
CA GLY A 548 52.53 28.87 -35.43
C GLY A 548 52.52 29.58 -34.06
N PRO A 549 53.61 30.24 -33.63
CA PRO A 549 53.67 30.98 -32.36
C PRO A 549 53.33 32.46 -32.55
N GLY A 550 52.70 33.11 -31.56
CA GLY A 550 52.55 34.56 -31.59
C GLY A 550 51.80 35.19 -30.39
N GLY A 551 52.57 35.64 -29.40
CA GLY A 551 52.32 36.91 -28.69
C GLY A 551 51.38 36.92 -27.47
N PRO A 552 51.84 37.42 -26.29
CA PRO A 552 51.00 37.63 -25.11
C PRO A 552 50.54 39.09 -24.96
N GLY A 553 49.38 39.29 -24.35
CA GLY A 553 48.86 40.58 -23.89
C GLY A 553 47.34 40.48 -23.79
N GLY A 554 46.65 40.83 -22.72
CA GLY A 554 46.98 41.67 -21.58
C GLY A 554 45.65 42.25 -21.11
N SER A 555 45.31 42.02 -19.84
CA SER A 555 44.56 42.86 -18.91
C SER A 555 43.33 43.68 -19.35
N SER A 556 42.38 43.75 -18.41
CA SER A 556 41.44 44.85 -18.16
C SER A 556 40.23 44.91 -19.10
N GLY A 557 39.00 45.16 -18.66
CA GLY A 557 38.43 45.65 -17.41
C GLY A 557 36.93 45.84 -17.72
N ALA A 558 36.05 45.44 -16.81
CA ALA A 558 35.32 46.38 -15.95
C ALA A 558 34.12 47.09 -16.63
N ALA A 559 33.02 47.07 -15.86
CA ALA A 559 31.77 47.82 -16.03
C ALA A 559 30.87 47.40 -17.22
N GLY A 560 29.60 47.06 -17.06
CA GLY A 560 28.67 47.45 -16.00
C GLY A 560 27.59 48.31 -16.62
N SER A 561 26.39 47.76 -16.84
CA SER A 561 25.16 48.54 -16.88
C SER A 561 23.95 47.60 -16.89
N THR A 562 23.26 47.60 -15.76
CA THR A 562 21.84 47.32 -15.58
C THR A 562 20.98 47.93 -16.68
N THR A 563 20.05 47.16 -17.23
CA THR A 563 18.75 47.69 -17.70
C THR A 563 17.66 46.64 -17.44
N THR A 564 16.63 47.17 -16.83
CA THR A 564 15.38 46.63 -16.31
C THR A 564 14.44 46.10 -17.42
N ASP A 565 13.99 44.83 -17.27
CA ASP A 565 12.59 44.31 -17.37
C ASP A 565 11.76 44.54 -18.67
N PRO A 566 10.52 44.00 -18.83
CA PRO A 566 9.96 42.64 -18.68
C PRO A 566 9.22 42.14 -19.96
N GLY A 567 8.76 40.89 -19.98
CA GLY A 567 7.67 40.42 -20.87
C GLY A 567 7.74 38.92 -21.17
N ALA A 568 7.01 38.05 -20.47
CA ALA A 568 5.58 37.73 -20.58
C ALA A 568 5.22 36.73 -21.70
N ALA A 569 4.44 35.72 -21.29
CA ALA A 569 3.65 34.75 -22.07
C ALA A 569 4.45 33.63 -22.78
N LEU A 570 4.12 32.34 -22.64
CA LEU A 570 2.92 31.64 -22.16
C LEU A 570 3.27 30.19 -21.82
#